data_AF-A0A366DZI2-F1
#
_entry.id   AF-A0A366DZI2-F1
#
_cell.length_a   1.000
_cell.length_b   1.000
_cell.length_c   1.000
_cell.angle_alpha   90.00
_cell.angle_beta   90.00
_cell.angle_gamma   90.00
#
_symmetry.space_group_name_H-M   'P 1'
#
loop_
_entity.id
_entity.type
_entity.pdbx_description
1 polymer ?
#
loop_
_entity_poly.entity_id
_entity_poly.type
_entity_poly.pdbx_seq_one_letter_code
_entity_poly.pdbx_strand_id
1 'polypeptide(L)'
;MKNFLLKYKPVFDAADLGGGGGGGGDGGDGWSAPQGLPSEFAGSNADETLGKLLGGYNDLNTRFGGMREKLSKLPTAPEKADMYAFEPGDNLKPYFGDLSQDPVFASARNAAHKHGLSQDQFSGFISDLYSPLVEQGVLARPFDPGTELKSFQTATGMDARSTQEALIASETFAKGLMNQLKDVPDALKNDVNAMLLGMTDTAAGNVLLRALSGRLSENGIRVEGQGGAEGALTAEDLKKLDKDPRIDPRNRDHTDPNQRYDESLRKRYDEGYNRLYPSR
;
A
#
# COMPACT_ATOMS: atom_id res chain seq x y z
N MET A 1 -9.99 51.48 -15.47
CA MET A 1 -10.60 52.52 -16.34
C MET A 1 -10.63 51.97 -17.75
N LYS A 2 -11.81 51.55 -18.20
CA LYS A 2 -12.63 52.27 -19.19
C LYS A 2 -12.13 52.08 -20.63
N ASN A 3 -13.02 51.46 -21.40
CA ASN A 3 -13.33 51.78 -22.80
C ASN A 3 -12.41 51.24 -23.88
N PHE A 4 -12.81 50.09 -24.46
CA PHE A 4 -12.75 49.89 -25.91
C PHE A 4 -14.04 49.18 -26.38
N LEU A 5 -15.18 49.80 -26.06
CA LEU A 5 -16.45 49.65 -26.76
C LEU A 5 -16.60 50.88 -27.67
N LEU A 6 -17.14 50.67 -28.88
CA LEU A 6 -17.51 51.64 -29.91
C LEU A 6 -16.53 51.80 -31.07
N LYS A 7 -16.71 50.96 -32.09
CA LYS A 7 -16.51 51.40 -33.48
C LYS A 7 -17.33 50.56 -34.45
N TYR A 8 -18.65 50.63 -34.35
CA TYR A 8 -19.53 50.39 -35.51
C TYR A 8 -20.81 51.19 -35.30
N LYS A 9 -20.90 52.32 -36.01
CA LYS A 9 -22.16 52.98 -36.35
C LYS A 9 -22.29 52.97 -37.88
N PRO A 10 -23.53 52.96 -38.39
CA PRO A 10 -23.89 52.41 -39.69
C PRO A 10 -23.73 53.43 -40.79
N VAL A 11 -23.37 52.97 -42.00
CA VAL A 11 -23.56 53.73 -43.24
C VAL A 11 -24.65 53.00 -44.02
N PHE A 12 -25.91 53.25 -43.64
CA PHE A 12 -27.00 53.18 -44.59
C PHE A 12 -27.05 54.56 -45.24
N ASP A 13 -26.52 54.67 -46.46
CA ASP A 13 -26.80 55.81 -47.33
C ASP A 13 -27.72 55.30 -48.44
N ALA A 14 -28.94 55.78 -48.39
CA ALA A 14 -30.00 55.50 -49.36
C ALA A 14 -30.19 56.78 -50.17
N ALA A 15 -29.64 56.82 -51.38
CA ALA A 15 -30.13 57.59 -52.53
C ALA A 15 -29.13 57.48 -53.67
N ASP A 16 -29.47 56.72 -54.72
CA ASP A 16 -29.48 57.35 -56.05
C ASP A 16 -30.49 56.65 -56.96
N LEU A 17 -31.31 57.47 -57.59
CA LEU A 17 -32.38 57.14 -58.51
C LEU A 17 -31.88 57.42 -59.93
N GLY A 18 -31.92 56.42 -60.81
CA GLY A 18 -31.69 56.63 -62.24
C GLY A 18 -32.32 55.49 -63.05
N GLY A 19 -33.47 55.75 -63.67
CA GLY A 19 -34.27 54.76 -64.38
C GLY A 19 -33.87 54.53 -65.84
N GLY A 20 -34.51 53.52 -66.45
CA GLY A 20 -34.52 53.36 -67.91
C GLY A 20 -34.76 51.93 -68.41
N GLY A 21 -36.04 51.60 -68.65
CA GLY A 21 -36.53 50.88 -69.83
C GLY A 21 -36.02 49.48 -70.21
N GLY A 22 -36.88 48.48 -69.99
CA GLY A 22 -37.38 47.60 -71.06
C GLY A 22 -36.54 46.41 -71.53
N GLY A 23 -37.17 45.23 -71.53
CA GLY A 23 -36.81 44.11 -72.41
C GLY A 23 -36.49 42.81 -71.67
N GLY A 24 -37.34 41.79 -71.84
CA GLY A 24 -37.11 40.46 -71.31
C GLY A 24 -35.93 39.75 -71.96
N GLY A 25 -35.26 38.90 -71.17
CA GLY A 25 -34.19 38.01 -71.60
C GLY A 25 -33.74 37.15 -70.43
N ASP A 26 -33.91 35.83 -70.58
CA ASP A 26 -33.37 34.78 -69.72
C ASP A 26 -31.83 34.85 -69.66
N GLY A 27 -31.24 34.79 -68.46
CA GLY A 27 -29.79 34.62 -68.26
C GLY A 27 -29.12 35.50 -67.19
N GLY A 28 -28.84 34.89 -66.02
CA GLY A 28 -27.61 35.13 -65.26
C GLY A 28 -27.53 36.34 -64.34
N ASP A 29 -28.33 36.37 -63.27
CA ASP A 29 -28.02 37.22 -62.10
C ASP A 29 -27.03 36.46 -61.21
N GLY A 30 -25.78 36.94 -61.19
CA GLY A 30 -24.64 36.26 -60.57
C GLY A 30 -24.78 36.18 -59.05
N TRP A 31 -25.25 35.04 -58.54
CA TRP A 31 -25.21 34.75 -57.11
C TRP A 31 -23.77 34.85 -56.60
N SER A 32 -23.53 35.76 -55.67
CA SER A 32 -22.30 35.83 -54.89
C SER A 32 -22.61 35.42 -53.45
N ALA A 33 -21.87 34.44 -52.92
CA ALA A 33 -22.04 34.03 -51.53
C ALA A 33 -21.84 35.23 -50.57
N PRO A 34 -22.62 35.33 -49.49
CA PRO A 34 -22.48 36.40 -48.51
C PRO A 34 -21.04 36.51 -47.97
N GLN A 35 -20.50 37.72 -47.89
CA GLN A 35 -19.16 37.95 -47.35
C GLN A 35 -19.07 37.46 -45.90
N GLY A 36 -18.06 36.63 -45.60
CA GLY A 36 -17.83 36.04 -44.28
C GLY A 36 -18.34 34.61 -44.11
N LEU A 37 -19.02 34.03 -45.11
CA LEU A 37 -19.36 32.62 -45.10
C LEU A 37 -18.11 31.78 -45.42
N PRO A 38 -17.75 30.76 -44.61
CA PRO A 38 -16.69 29.82 -44.95
C PRO A 38 -16.95 29.17 -46.31
N SER A 39 -15.90 28.98 -47.12
CA SER A 39 -16.02 28.49 -48.51
C SER A 39 -16.67 27.12 -48.62
N GLU A 40 -16.60 26.32 -47.57
CA GLU A 40 -17.26 25.01 -47.42
C GLU A 40 -18.79 25.08 -47.34
N PHE A 41 -19.36 26.23 -46.95
CA PHE A 41 -20.80 26.46 -46.91
C PHE A 41 -21.31 27.28 -48.10
N ALA A 42 -20.42 27.82 -48.94
CA ALA A 42 -20.78 28.55 -50.15
C ALA A 42 -21.22 27.57 -51.26
N GLY A 43 -22.45 27.73 -51.74
CA GLY A 43 -22.98 27.03 -52.91
C GLY A 43 -22.84 27.87 -54.17
N SER A 44 -22.97 27.21 -55.32
CA SER A 44 -22.95 27.85 -56.65
C SER A 44 -24.17 28.75 -56.86
N ASN A 45 -25.22 28.55 -56.06
CA ASN A 45 -26.43 29.37 -55.99
C ASN A 45 -26.93 29.48 -54.53
N ALA A 46 -27.97 30.30 -54.33
CA ALA A 46 -28.56 30.55 -53.01
C ALA A 46 -29.10 29.27 -52.36
N ASP A 47 -29.80 28.42 -53.13
CA ASP A 47 -30.40 27.19 -52.64
C ASP A 47 -29.36 26.16 -52.20
N GLU A 48 -28.25 26.04 -52.94
CA GLU A 48 -27.13 25.16 -52.60
C GLU A 48 -26.39 25.68 -51.35
N THR A 49 -26.25 27.00 -51.19
CA THR A 49 -25.65 27.63 -50.01
C THR A 49 -26.50 27.36 -48.76
N LEU A 50 -27.83 27.53 -48.86
CA LEU A 50 -28.77 27.22 -47.79
C LEU A 50 -28.80 25.73 -47.46
N GLY A 51 -28.75 24.87 -48.48
CA GLY A 51 -28.65 23.42 -48.31
C GLY A 51 -27.39 22.99 -47.55
N LYS A 52 -26.22 23.57 -47.88
CA LYS A 52 -24.96 23.30 -47.17
C LYS A 52 -24.98 23.83 -45.74
N LEU A 53 -25.54 25.02 -45.50
CA LEU A 53 -25.68 25.56 -44.16
C LEU A 53 -26.63 24.73 -43.28
N LEU A 54 -27.77 24.34 -43.84
CA LEU A 54 -28.74 23.48 -43.15
C LEU A 54 -28.16 22.08 -42.90
N GLY A 55 -27.42 21.54 -43.86
CA GLY A 55 -26.69 20.28 -43.72
C GLY A 55 -25.63 20.34 -42.62
N GLY A 56 -24.83 21.41 -42.57
CA GLY A 56 -23.84 21.63 -41.51
C GLY A 56 -24.48 21.84 -40.13
N TYR A 57 -25.60 22.56 -40.06
CA TYR A 57 -26.37 22.72 -38.83
C TYR A 57 -26.95 21.39 -38.34
N ASN A 58 -27.51 20.58 -39.25
CA ASN A 58 -28.03 19.26 -38.91
C ASN A 58 -26.91 18.31 -38.49
N ASP A 59 -25.76 18.29 -39.17
CA ASP A 59 -24.60 17.48 -38.77
C ASP A 59 -24.06 17.90 -37.39
N LEU A 60 -23.94 19.20 -37.12
CA LEU A 60 -23.63 19.70 -35.78
C LEU A 60 -24.68 19.23 -34.77
N ASN A 61 -25.96 19.41 -35.05
CA ASN A 61 -27.04 18.99 -34.15
C ASN A 61 -27.05 17.47 -33.92
N THR A 62 -26.75 16.64 -34.93
CA THR A 62 -26.63 15.19 -34.81
C THR A 62 -25.38 14.79 -34.02
N ARG A 63 -24.24 15.47 -34.22
CA ARG A 63 -23.02 15.24 -33.43
C ARG A 63 -23.20 15.67 -31.98
N PHE A 64 -23.81 16.82 -31.73
CA PHE A 64 -24.16 17.29 -30.39
C PHE A 64 -25.22 16.41 -29.74
N GLY A 65 -26.22 15.94 -30.50
CA GLY A 65 -27.22 14.97 -30.06
C GLY A 65 -26.59 13.64 -29.68
N GLY A 66 -25.72 13.09 -30.53
CA GLY A 66 -24.99 11.85 -30.26
C GLY A 66 -23.97 11.99 -29.12
N MET A 67 -23.35 13.16 -28.95
CA MET A 67 -22.48 13.44 -27.80
C MET A 67 -23.30 13.57 -26.51
N ARG A 68 -24.46 14.22 -26.54
CA ARG A 68 -25.40 14.30 -25.41
C ARG A 68 -25.95 12.93 -25.03
N GLU A 69 -26.27 12.10 -26.02
CA GLU A 69 -26.73 10.73 -25.80
C GLU A 69 -25.63 9.85 -25.20
N LYS A 70 -24.38 9.99 -25.68
CA LYS A 70 -23.20 9.35 -25.06
C LYS A 70 -22.96 9.85 -23.64
N LEU A 71 -23.10 11.16 -23.40
CA LEU A 71 -22.97 11.74 -22.05
C LEU A 71 -24.07 11.23 -21.11
N SER A 72 -25.29 11.04 -21.61
CA SER A 72 -26.40 10.48 -20.84
C SER A 72 -26.27 8.98 -20.55
N LYS A 73 -25.43 8.29 -21.32
CA LYS A 73 -25.12 6.86 -21.15
C LYS A 73 -23.82 6.63 -20.37
N LEU A 74 -23.06 7.68 -20.04
CA LEU A 74 -21.93 7.55 -19.13
C LEU A 74 -22.47 7.24 -17.74
N PRO A 75 -21.97 6.19 -17.07
CA PRO A 75 -22.42 5.87 -15.72
C PRO A 75 -22.09 7.06 -14.82
N THR A 76 -23.12 7.70 -14.28
CA THR A 76 -22.99 8.84 -13.38
C THR A 76 -22.72 8.36 -11.96
N ALA A 77 -22.10 9.21 -11.16
CA ALA A 77 -22.01 8.97 -9.73
C ALA A 77 -23.41 8.76 -9.12
N PRO A 78 -23.59 7.82 -8.18
CA PRO A 78 -24.81 7.67 -7.42
C PRO A 78 -25.23 8.98 -6.74
N GLU A 79 -26.53 9.19 -6.57
CA GLU A 79 -27.07 10.44 -5.98
C GLU A 79 -26.57 10.69 -4.55
N LYS A 80 -26.25 9.63 -3.80
CA LYS A 80 -25.78 9.68 -2.42
C LYS A 80 -24.57 8.78 -2.24
N ALA A 81 -23.64 9.19 -1.38
CA ALA A 81 -22.50 8.37 -0.98
C ALA A 81 -22.92 6.99 -0.44
N ASP A 82 -24.06 6.89 0.24
CA ASP A 82 -24.51 5.62 0.81
C ASP A 82 -24.92 4.57 -0.23
N MET A 83 -25.19 4.99 -1.45
CA MET A 83 -25.62 4.12 -2.55
C MET A 83 -24.46 3.38 -3.21
N TYR A 84 -23.21 3.69 -2.86
CA TYR A 84 -22.07 2.92 -3.33
C TYR A 84 -22.07 1.54 -2.68
N ALA A 85 -22.34 0.51 -3.49
CA ALA A 85 -22.22 -0.87 -3.08
C ALA A 85 -20.83 -1.41 -3.44
N PHE A 86 -20.32 -2.36 -2.67
CA PHE A 86 -19.16 -3.13 -3.08
C PHE A 86 -19.39 -4.56 -2.61
N GLU A 87 -19.42 -5.48 -3.56
CA GLU A 87 -19.42 -6.91 -3.26
C GLU A 87 -18.01 -7.41 -3.54
N PRO A 88 -17.20 -7.70 -2.51
CA PRO A 88 -15.85 -8.20 -2.71
C PRO A 88 -15.91 -9.54 -3.45
N GLY A 89 -14.97 -9.76 -4.38
CA GLY A 89 -14.74 -11.08 -4.95
C GLY A 89 -14.37 -12.11 -3.88
N ASP A 90 -14.49 -13.41 -4.17
CA ASP A 90 -14.28 -14.49 -3.18
C ASP A 90 -12.92 -14.44 -2.48
N ASN A 91 -11.89 -13.90 -3.16
CA ASN A 91 -10.55 -13.65 -2.62
C ASN A 91 -10.48 -12.50 -1.62
N LEU A 92 -11.34 -11.48 -1.78
CA LEU A 92 -11.37 -10.26 -0.98
C LEU A 92 -12.42 -10.31 0.14
N LYS A 93 -13.45 -11.16 0.03
CA LYS A 93 -14.47 -11.36 1.07
C LYS A 93 -13.92 -11.53 2.49
N PRO A 94 -12.87 -12.33 2.75
CA PRO A 94 -12.36 -12.47 4.12
C PRO A 94 -11.75 -11.16 4.65
N TYR A 95 -11.32 -10.24 3.80
CA TYR A 95 -10.65 -8.98 4.16
C TYR A 95 -11.60 -7.83 4.46
N PHE A 96 -12.80 -7.84 3.87
CA PHE A 96 -13.71 -6.68 3.88
C PHE A 96 -14.86 -6.78 4.89
N GLY A 97 -14.98 -7.89 5.63
CA GLY A 97 -15.92 -8.03 6.76
C GLY A 97 -17.33 -7.50 6.47
N ASP A 98 -17.93 -6.83 7.47
CA ASP A 98 -19.17 -6.08 7.28
C ASP A 98 -18.87 -4.64 6.84
N LEU A 99 -18.90 -4.42 5.53
CA LEU A 99 -18.69 -3.12 4.89
C LEU A 99 -19.64 -2.02 5.39
N SER A 100 -20.80 -2.38 5.93
CA SER A 100 -21.76 -1.39 6.45
C SER A 100 -21.31 -0.74 7.76
N GLN A 101 -20.47 -1.44 8.53
CA GLN A 101 -19.93 -0.98 9.80
C GLN A 101 -18.49 -0.45 9.68
N ASP A 102 -17.88 -0.58 8.51
CA ASP A 102 -16.49 -0.16 8.29
C ASP A 102 -16.39 1.37 8.09
N PRO A 103 -15.75 2.12 9.02
CA PRO A 103 -15.55 3.58 8.88
C PRO A 103 -14.65 3.94 7.70
N VAL A 104 -13.76 3.04 7.27
CA VAL A 104 -12.91 3.21 6.09
C VAL A 104 -13.77 3.13 4.83
N PHE A 105 -14.69 2.16 4.77
CA PHE A 105 -15.64 2.06 3.65
C PHE A 105 -16.57 3.27 3.59
N ALA A 106 -17.08 3.77 4.73
CA ALA A 106 -17.87 4.99 4.77
C ALA A 106 -17.09 6.22 4.24
N SER A 107 -15.80 6.31 4.56
CA SER A 107 -14.92 7.36 4.05
C SER A 107 -14.62 7.21 2.56
N ALA A 108 -14.42 5.97 2.09
CA ALA A 108 -14.23 5.66 0.67
C ALA A 108 -15.45 6.05 -0.17
N ARG A 109 -16.66 5.74 0.31
CA ARG A 109 -17.93 6.13 -0.33
C ARG A 109 -18.10 7.64 -0.44
N ASN A 110 -17.76 8.37 0.63
CA ASN A 110 -17.80 9.84 0.63
C ASN A 110 -16.77 10.44 -0.33
N ALA A 111 -15.56 9.88 -0.40
CA ALA A 111 -14.54 10.30 -1.35
C ALA A 111 -14.96 10.02 -2.80
N ALA A 112 -15.52 8.84 -3.06
CA ALA A 112 -16.01 8.46 -4.39
C ALA A 112 -17.12 9.40 -4.88
N HIS A 113 -18.08 9.74 -4.01
CA HIS A 113 -19.13 10.71 -4.30
C HIS A 113 -18.56 12.09 -4.61
N LYS A 114 -17.63 12.57 -3.77
CA LYS A 114 -16.96 13.87 -3.95
C LYS A 114 -16.20 13.97 -5.28
N HIS A 115 -15.61 12.87 -5.74
CA HIS A 115 -14.87 12.80 -7.00
C HIS A 115 -15.73 12.42 -8.20
N GLY A 116 -17.04 12.22 -8.01
CA GLY A 116 -17.96 11.90 -9.09
C GLY A 116 -17.69 10.54 -9.74
N LEU A 117 -17.10 9.59 -9.01
CA LEU A 117 -16.84 8.25 -9.52
C LEU A 117 -18.15 7.52 -9.76
N SER A 118 -18.29 6.83 -10.88
CA SER A 118 -19.41 5.91 -11.06
C SER A 118 -19.31 4.73 -10.11
N GLN A 119 -20.43 4.05 -9.91
CA GLN A 119 -20.50 2.81 -9.12
C GLN A 119 -19.50 1.75 -9.61
N ASP A 120 -19.45 1.51 -10.92
CA ASP A 120 -18.56 0.52 -11.53
C ASP A 120 -17.08 0.90 -11.38
N GLN A 121 -16.75 2.20 -11.50
CA GLN A 121 -15.39 2.69 -11.27
C GLN A 121 -14.99 2.55 -9.81
N PHE A 122 -15.90 2.78 -8.87
CA PHE A 122 -15.64 2.61 -7.44
C PHE A 122 -15.37 1.14 -7.09
N SER A 123 -16.25 0.22 -7.53
CA SER A 123 -16.06 -1.21 -7.29
C SER A 123 -14.83 -1.76 -8.01
N GLY A 124 -14.58 -1.34 -9.25
CA GLY A 124 -13.39 -1.71 -10.01
C GLY A 124 -12.10 -1.23 -9.36
N PHE A 125 -12.06 0.04 -8.91
CA PHE A 125 -10.89 0.60 -8.23
C PHE A 125 -10.53 -0.16 -6.95
N ILE A 126 -11.52 -0.52 -6.13
CA ILE A 126 -11.27 -1.30 -4.91
C ILE A 126 -10.77 -2.71 -5.28
N SER A 127 -11.42 -3.38 -6.23
CA SER A 127 -10.99 -4.71 -6.67
C SER A 127 -9.57 -4.71 -7.24
N ASP A 128 -9.23 -3.74 -8.08
CA ASP A 128 -7.92 -3.63 -8.74
C ASP A 128 -6.80 -3.21 -7.76
N LEU A 129 -7.13 -2.46 -6.72
CA LEU A 129 -6.18 -2.08 -5.68
C LEU A 129 -5.88 -3.26 -4.73
N TYR A 130 -6.93 -3.94 -4.26
CA TYR A 130 -6.78 -4.94 -3.20
C TYR A 130 -6.50 -6.35 -3.71
N SER A 131 -6.97 -6.74 -4.89
CA SER A 131 -6.72 -8.10 -5.42
C SER A 131 -5.21 -8.39 -5.58
N PRO A 132 -4.39 -7.50 -6.19
CA PRO A 132 -2.96 -7.74 -6.31
C PRO A 132 -2.24 -7.76 -4.96
N LEU A 133 -2.69 -6.97 -3.99
CA LEU A 133 -2.10 -6.94 -2.65
C LEU A 133 -2.35 -8.23 -1.87
N VAL A 134 -3.51 -8.86 -2.08
CA VAL A 134 -3.80 -10.20 -1.54
C VAL A 134 -2.97 -11.26 -2.26
N GLU A 135 -2.85 -11.20 -3.59
CA GLU A 135 -2.04 -12.14 -4.38
C GLU A 135 -0.54 -12.06 -4.04
N GLN A 136 -0.03 -10.86 -3.80
CA GLN A 136 1.35 -10.62 -3.37
C GLN A 136 1.58 -10.96 -1.89
N GLY A 137 0.53 -11.34 -1.15
CA GLY A 137 0.62 -11.68 0.28
C GLY A 137 0.97 -10.50 1.18
N VAL A 138 0.82 -9.26 0.69
CA VAL A 138 1.08 -8.03 1.46
C VAL A 138 -0.01 -7.83 2.52
N LEU A 139 -1.23 -8.26 2.23
CA LEU A 139 -2.33 -8.22 3.19
C LEU A 139 -2.40 -9.52 3.97
N ALA A 140 -2.07 -9.43 5.27
CA ALA A 140 -2.30 -10.50 6.22
C ALA A 140 -3.80 -10.83 6.24
N ARG A 141 -4.13 -12.12 6.13
CA ARG A 141 -5.52 -12.59 6.22
C ARG A 141 -6.09 -12.18 7.58
N PRO A 142 -7.36 -11.77 7.65
CA PRO A 142 -8.00 -11.55 8.94
C PRO A 142 -8.01 -12.81 9.78
N PHE A 143 -7.88 -12.60 11.08
CA PHE A 143 -7.78 -13.68 12.05
C PHE A 143 -9.07 -14.51 12.08
N ASP A 144 -8.95 -15.80 11.75
CA ASP A 144 -10.00 -16.79 11.92
C ASP A 144 -9.46 -17.97 12.76
N PRO A 145 -9.95 -18.16 14.01
CA PRO A 145 -9.48 -19.20 14.90
C PRO A 145 -9.49 -20.61 14.28
N GLY A 146 -10.49 -20.92 13.46
CA GLY A 146 -10.62 -22.23 12.82
C GLY A 146 -9.58 -22.47 11.72
N THR A 147 -9.30 -21.43 10.93
CA THR A 147 -8.29 -21.48 9.88
C THR A 147 -6.87 -21.45 10.44
N GLU A 148 -6.62 -20.69 11.51
CA GLU A 148 -5.33 -20.64 12.19
C GLU A 148 -4.98 -22.00 12.83
N LEU A 149 -5.93 -22.66 13.51
CA LEU A 149 -5.74 -24.00 14.07
C LEU A 149 -5.37 -25.03 12.99
N LYS A 150 -6.09 -25.03 11.86
CA LYS A 150 -5.80 -25.92 10.72
C LYS A 150 -4.45 -25.60 10.07
N SER A 151 -4.11 -24.33 9.94
CA SER A 151 -2.84 -23.89 9.36
C SER A 151 -1.67 -24.31 10.26
N PHE A 152 -1.82 -24.17 11.58
CA PHE A 152 -0.85 -24.64 12.57
C PHE A 152 -0.70 -26.16 12.57
N GLN A 153 -1.81 -26.91 12.52
CA GLN A 153 -1.81 -28.37 12.37
C GLN A 153 -1.06 -28.82 11.11
N THR A 154 -1.35 -28.19 9.98
CA THR A 154 -0.74 -28.52 8.69
C THR A 154 0.76 -28.19 8.68
N ALA A 155 1.15 -27.04 9.23
CA ALA A 155 2.54 -26.59 9.29
C ALA A 155 3.41 -27.46 10.21
N THR A 156 2.82 -28.01 11.28
CA THR A 156 3.54 -28.81 12.29
C THR A 156 3.39 -30.31 12.11
N GLY A 157 2.45 -30.76 11.28
CA GLY A 157 2.13 -32.18 11.08
C GLY A 157 1.50 -32.86 12.30
N MET A 158 0.91 -32.09 13.21
CA MET A 158 0.40 -32.57 14.50
C MET A 158 -1.05 -33.00 14.46
N ASP A 159 -1.41 -33.97 15.30
CA ASP A 159 -2.80 -34.34 15.55
C ASP A 159 -3.50 -33.30 16.44
N ALA A 160 -4.83 -33.35 16.50
CA ALA A 160 -5.62 -32.33 17.22
C ALA A 160 -5.23 -32.19 18.70
N ARG A 161 -4.86 -33.28 19.36
CA ARG A 161 -4.50 -33.26 20.79
C ARG A 161 -3.10 -32.66 21.00
N SER A 162 -2.10 -33.11 20.26
CA SER A 162 -0.75 -32.53 20.37
C SER A 162 -0.69 -31.08 19.92
N THR A 163 -1.56 -30.67 18.99
CA THR A 163 -1.74 -29.27 18.60
C THR A 163 -2.21 -28.44 19.78
N GLN A 164 -3.23 -28.88 20.50
CA GLN A 164 -3.75 -28.16 21.66
C GLN A 164 -2.72 -28.04 22.78
N GLU A 165 -1.98 -29.12 23.06
CA GLU A 165 -0.88 -29.11 24.02
C GLU A 165 0.25 -28.14 23.60
N ALA A 166 0.56 -28.09 22.30
CA ALA A 166 1.55 -27.17 21.75
C ALA A 166 1.12 -25.69 21.82
N LEU A 167 -0.17 -25.39 21.63
CA LEU A 167 -0.71 -24.04 21.81
C LEU A 167 -0.63 -23.60 23.28
N ILE A 168 -1.04 -24.47 24.20
CA ILE A 168 -0.93 -24.20 25.65
C ILE A 168 0.54 -24.00 26.07
N ALA A 169 1.45 -24.81 25.53
CA ALA A 169 2.88 -24.66 25.78
C ALA A 169 3.42 -23.33 25.23
N SER A 170 2.96 -22.90 24.05
CA SER A 170 3.35 -21.63 23.43
C SER A 170 2.83 -20.42 24.22
N GLU A 171 1.59 -20.49 24.72
CA GLU A 171 1.02 -19.47 25.61
C GLU A 171 1.79 -19.38 26.95
N THR A 172 2.09 -20.54 27.54
CA THR A 172 2.86 -20.63 28.78
C THR A 172 4.27 -20.07 28.58
N PHE A 173 4.91 -20.38 27.46
CA PHE A 173 6.22 -19.86 27.10
C PHE A 173 6.19 -18.34 26.90
N ALA A 174 5.21 -17.79 26.18
CA ALA A 174 5.06 -16.34 25.97
C ALA A 174 4.92 -15.58 27.30
N LYS A 175 4.08 -16.09 28.21
CA LYS A 175 3.93 -15.55 29.57
C LYS A 175 5.22 -15.66 30.38
N GLY A 176 5.91 -16.79 30.28
CA GLY A 176 7.20 -17.01 30.94
C GLY A 176 8.30 -16.06 30.44
N LEU A 177 8.35 -15.82 29.12
CA LEU A 177 9.32 -14.94 28.48
C LEU A 177 9.19 -13.49 28.98
N MET A 178 7.96 -12.98 29.13
CA MET A 178 7.73 -11.65 29.72
C MET A 178 8.31 -11.50 31.12
N ASN A 179 8.23 -12.55 31.95
CA ASN A 179 8.81 -12.52 33.29
C ASN A 179 10.35 -12.56 33.28
N GLN A 180 10.95 -13.06 32.19
CA GLN A 180 12.41 -13.13 32.02
C GLN A 180 12.99 -11.85 31.40
N LEU A 181 12.19 -11.09 30.65
CA LEU A 181 12.58 -9.83 30.02
C LEU A 181 12.63 -8.68 31.05
N LYS A 182 13.73 -8.61 31.82
CA LYS A 182 13.92 -7.63 32.91
C LYS A 182 14.17 -6.19 32.43
N ASP A 183 14.63 -6.02 31.20
CA ASP A 183 15.06 -4.71 30.66
C ASP A 183 13.99 -4.02 29.81
N VAL A 184 12.75 -4.54 29.78
CA VAL A 184 11.65 -3.88 29.07
C VAL A 184 11.21 -2.65 29.84
N PRO A 185 11.22 -1.45 29.24
CA PRO A 185 10.74 -0.23 29.89
C PRO A 185 9.30 -0.39 30.35
N ASP A 186 8.97 0.10 31.56
CA ASP A 186 7.63 -0.06 32.15
C ASP A 186 6.50 0.45 31.24
N ALA A 187 6.75 1.54 30.51
CA ALA A 187 5.82 2.11 29.55
C ALA A 187 5.43 1.16 28.40
N LEU A 188 6.31 0.20 28.06
CA LEU A 188 6.11 -0.73 26.96
C LEU A 188 5.76 -2.15 27.42
N LYS A 189 5.79 -2.45 28.72
CA LYS A 189 5.54 -3.81 29.22
C LYS A 189 4.19 -4.36 28.79
N ASN A 190 3.16 -3.53 28.81
CA ASN A 190 1.82 -3.94 28.38
C ASN A 190 1.76 -4.23 26.88
N ASP A 191 2.41 -3.39 26.06
CA ASP A 191 2.44 -3.55 24.60
C ASP A 191 3.26 -4.77 24.19
N VAL A 192 4.42 -4.99 24.82
CA VAL A 192 5.26 -6.17 24.57
C VAL A 192 4.54 -7.45 25.01
N ASN A 193 3.83 -7.42 26.14
CA ASN A 193 3.01 -8.54 26.57
C ASN A 193 1.86 -8.82 25.59
N ALA A 194 1.14 -7.77 25.15
CA ALA A 194 0.09 -7.90 24.16
C ALA A 194 0.61 -8.43 22.83
N MET A 195 1.80 -8.02 22.40
CA MET A 195 2.44 -8.51 21.19
C MET A 195 2.80 -10.00 21.30
N LEU A 196 3.42 -10.42 22.41
CA LEU A 196 3.78 -11.82 22.63
C LEU A 196 2.55 -12.73 22.74
N LEU A 197 1.49 -12.27 23.39
CA LEU A 197 0.22 -13.01 23.45
C LEU A 197 -0.48 -13.02 22.08
N GLY A 198 -0.47 -11.92 21.34
CA GLY A 198 -1.01 -11.88 19.97
C GLY A 198 -0.29 -12.83 19.01
N MET A 199 0.99 -13.13 19.24
CA MET A 199 1.70 -14.18 18.50
C MET A 199 1.14 -15.58 18.79
N THR A 200 0.58 -15.83 19.97
CA THR A 200 -0.06 -17.11 20.31
C THR A 200 -1.43 -17.30 19.66
N ASP A 201 -2.01 -16.24 19.11
CA ASP A 201 -3.27 -16.35 18.37
C ASP A 201 -3.02 -16.87 16.95
N THR A 202 -1.92 -16.47 16.32
CA THR A 202 -1.62 -16.85 14.92
C THR A 202 -0.82 -18.16 14.81
N ALA A 203 -1.04 -18.92 13.74
CA ALA A 203 -0.29 -20.14 13.45
C ALA A 203 1.21 -19.86 13.29
N ALA A 204 1.56 -18.81 12.55
CA ALA A 204 2.95 -18.41 12.33
C ALA A 204 3.64 -18.00 13.64
N GLY A 205 2.94 -17.26 14.50
CA GLY A 205 3.47 -16.86 15.80
C GLY A 205 3.67 -18.06 16.73
N ASN A 206 2.75 -19.03 16.77
CA ASN A 206 2.94 -20.27 17.53
C ASN A 206 4.14 -21.11 17.02
N VAL A 207 4.31 -21.22 15.69
CA VAL A 207 5.50 -21.89 15.12
C VAL A 207 6.78 -21.19 15.57
N LEU A 208 6.81 -19.85 15.52
CA LEU A 208 7.96 -19.06 15.93
C LEU A 208 8.25 -19.20 17.44
N LEU A 209 7.24 -19.06 18.29
CA LEU A 209 7.38 -19.21 19.75
C LEU A 209 7.90 -20.60 20.12
N ARG A 210 7.42 -21.64 19.44
CA ARG A 210 7.91 -23.01 19.64
C ARG A 210 9.35 -23.18 19.17
N ALA A 211 9.70 -22.64 18.01
CA ALA A 211 11.08 -22.67 17.52
C ALA A 211 12.05 -21.94 18.46
N LEU A 212 11.63 -20.80 19.01
CA LEU A 212 12.39 -20.05 20.02
C LEU A 212 12.52 -20.83 21.33
N SER A 213 11.42 -21.42 21.82
CA SER A 213 11.42 -22.25 23.03
C SER A 213 12.38 -23.45 22.90
N GLY A 214 12.34 -24.15 21.75
CA GLY A 214 13.27 -25.26 21.46
C GLY A 214 14.74 -24.81 21.36
N ARG A 215 15.01 -23.70 20.66
CA ARG A 215 16.38 -23.14 20.57
C ARG A 215 16.92 -22.72 21.94
N LEU A 216 16.09 -22.08 22.76
CA LEU A 216 16.46 -21.64 24.11
C LEU A 216 16.75 -22.84 25.03
N SER A 217 15.92 -23.89 24.97
CA SER A 217 16.10 -25.08 25.82
C SER A 217 17.31 -25.92 25.42
N GLU A 218 17.65 -25.97 24.12
CA GLU A 218 18.75 -26.80 23.63
C GLU A 218 20.12 -26.13 23.77
N ASN A 219 20.26 -24.84 23.46
CA ASN A 219 21.59 -24.21 23.33
C ASN A 219 21.64 -22.69 23.63
N GLY A 220 20.53 -22.09 24.07
CA GLY A 220 20.37 -20.63 24.09
C GLY A 220 20.28 -20.03 22.67
N ILE A 221 19.83 -18.77 22.57
CA ILE A 221 19.81 -18.06 21.28
C ILE A 221 21.25 -17.61 20.96
N ARG A 222 21.91 -18.35 20.06
CA ARG A 222 23.20 -17.94 19.48
C ARG A 222 22.92 -17.10 18.24
N VAL A 223 23.19 -15.80 18.32
CA VAL A 223 23.21 -14.93 17.14
C VAL A 223 24.53 -15.19 16.40
N GLU A 224 24.44 -15.59 15.14
CA GLU A 224 25.62 -15.77 14.29
C GLU A 224 26.46 -14.47 14.30
N GLY A 225 27.75 -14.58 14.61
CA GLY A 225 28.66 -13.43 14.77
C GLY A 225 28.95 -13.01 16.22
N GLN A 226 28.18 -13.48 17.21
CA GLN A 226 28.48 -13.35 18.63
C GLN A 226 28.78 -14.72 19.24
N GLY A 227 29.87 -15.33 18.76
CA GLY A 227 30.37 -16.60 19.28
C GLY A 227 31.04 -16.42 20.63
N GLY A 228 30.29 -16.54 21.73
CA GLY A 228 30.81 -16.90 23.04
C GLY A 228 30.09 -18.17 23.47
N ALA A 229 30.77 -19.32 23.45
CA ALA A 229 30.22 -20.52 24.11
C ALA A 229 29.90 -20.15 25.57
N GLU A 230 28.86 -20.75 26.15
CA GLU A 230 28.48 -20.48 27.53
C GLU A 230 29.67 -20.81 28.46
N GLY A 231 30.20 -19.78 29.16
CA GLY A 231 31.45 -19.87 29.93
C GLY A 231 32.74 -19.46 29.20
N ALA A 232 32.65 -19.02 27.94
CA ALA A 232 33.80 -18.54 27.19
C ALA A 232 34.16 -17.09 27.59
N LEU A 233 35.42 -16.89 27.97
CA LEU A 233 35.96 -15.60 28.40
C LEU A 233 35.71 -14.52 27.33
N THR A 234 35.09 -13.42 27.75
CA THR A 234 34.88 -12.23 26.90
C THR A 234 36.18 -11.46 26.72
N ALA A 235 36.21 -10.46 25.81
CA ALA A 235 37.37 -9.59 25.65
C ALA A 235 37.68 -8.80 26.93
N GLU A 236 36.66 -8.42 27.68
CA GLU A 236 36.75 -7.76 28.98
C GLU A 236 37.32 -8.70 30.05
N ASP A 237 36.92 -9.97 30.06
CA ASP A 237 37.44 -10.96 31.00
C ASP A 237 38.91 -11.29 30.72
N LEU A 238 39.30 -11.36 29.44
CA LEU A 238 40.72 -11.47 29.07
C LEU A 238 41.53 -10.29 29.56
N LYS A 239 41.05 -9.05 29.43
CA LYS A 239 41.76 -7.86 29.96
C LYS A 239 41.91 -7.86 31.48
N LYS A 240 40.96 -8.46 32.21
CA LYS A 240 41.04 -8.62 33.67
C LYS A 240 42.04 -9.72 34.04
N LEU A 241 41.98 -10.85 33.34
CA LEU A 241 42.92 -11.95 33.54
C LEU A 241 44.35 -11.57 33.15
N ASP A 242 44.55 -10.71 32.17
CA ASP A 242 45.87 -10.21 31.75
C ASP A 242 46.66 -9.55 32.89
N LYS A 243 45.95 -8.99 33.87
CA LYS A 243 46.52 -8.35 35.06
C LYS A 243 46.57 -9.27 36.28
N ASP A 244 46.09 -10.50 36.16
CA ASP A 244 46.04 -11.45 37.26
C ASP A 244 47.45 -12.04 37.50
N PRO A 245 48.03 -11.91 38.71
CA PRO A 245 49.34 -12.47 39.01
C PRO A 245 49.40 -14.00 38.82
N ARG A 246 48.26 -14.69 38.87
CA ARG A 246 48.17 -16.15 38.68
C ARG A 246 48.39 -16.61 37.24
N ILE A 247 48.29 -15.75 36.23
CA ILE A 247 48.56 -16.15 34.83
C ILE A 247 50.03 -15.92 34.42
N ASP A 248 50.82 -15.22 35.24
CA ASP A 248 52.24 -14.95 34.96
C ASP A 248 53.11 -16.14 35.40
N PRO A 249 53.82 -16.82 34.47
CA PRO A 249 54.72 -17.93 34.79
C PRO A 249 55.85 -17.56 35.77
N ARG A 250 56.16 -16.26 35.91
CA ARG A 250 57.17 -15.75 36.85
C ARG A 250 56.71 -15.79 38.30
N ASN A 251 55.39 -15.91 38.55
CA ASN A 251 54.81 -15.95 39.89
C ASN A 251 54.62 -17.39 40.43
N ARG A 252 55.34 -18.39 39.89
CA ARG A 252 55.27 -19.79 40.41
C ARG A 252 55.58 -19.89 41.90
N ASP A 253 56.55 -19.12 42.37
CA ASP A 253 57.02 -19.17 43.76
C ASP A 253 56.54 -17.97 44.60
N HIS A 254 55.41 -17.35 44.23
CA HIS A 254 54.87 -16.20 44.95
C HIS A 254 54.61 -16.54 46.44
N THR A 255 54.91 -15.61 47.33
CA THR A 255 54.81 -15.79 48.80
C THR A 255 53.38 -16.01 49.25
N ASP A 256 52.43 -15.32 48.62
CA ASP A 256 50.98 -15.55 48.77
C ASP A 256 50.53 -16.73 47.87
N PRO A 257 50.05 -17.85 48.44
CA PRO A 257 49.57 -19.01 47.69
C PRO A 257 48.45 -18.70 46.70
N ASN A 258 47.62 -17.70 46.97
CA ASN A 258 46.49 -17.32 46.12
C ASN A 258 46.90 -16.48 44.90
N GLN A 259 48.15 -16.05 44.83
CA GLN A 259 48.72 -15.29 43.71
C GLN A 259 49.76 -16.10 42.94
N ARG A 260 49.94 -17.38 43.31
CA ARG A 260 50.84 -18.29 42.60
C ARG A 260 50.31 -18.61 41.23
N TYR A 261 51.24 -18.85 40.32
CA TYR A 261 50.93 -19.26 38.96
C TYR A 261 49.99 -20.48 38.94
N ASP A 262 48.86 -20.33 38.25
CA ASP A 262 47.87 -21.36 37.99
C ASP A 262 47.91 -21.73 36.51
N GLU A 263 48.45 -22.91 36.23
CA GLU A 263 48.59 -23.44 34.87
C GLU A 263 47.23 -23.65 34.18
N SER A 264 46.20 -24.00 34.96
CA SER A 264 44.85 -24.22 34.42
C SER A 264 44.18 -22.92 34.01
N LEU A 265 44.40 -21.85 34.78
CA LEU A 265 43.92 -20.51 34.47
C LEU A 265 44.63 -19.92 33.25
N ARG A 266 45.95 -20.16 33.14
CA ARG A 266 46.73 -19.71 31.99
C ARG A 266 46.27 -20.37 30.69
N LYS A 267 46.03 -21.69 30.68
CA LYS A 267 45.50 -22.40 29.50
C LYS A 267 44.16 -21.82 29.03
N ARG A 268 43.24 -21.54 29.95
CA ARG A 268 41.94 -20.92 29.63
C ARG A 268 42.10 -19.51 29.05
N TYR A 269 43.03 -18.72 29.59
CA TYR A 269 43.35 -17.41 29.05
C TYR A 269 43.90 -17.52 27.61
N ASP A 270 44.88 -18.40 27.37
CA ASP A 270 45.49 -18.58 26.05
C ASP A 270 44.47 -19.10 25.02
N GLU A 271 43.59 -20.04 25.39
CA GLU A 271 42.48 -20.52 24.57
C GLU A 271 41.47 -19.41 24.23
N GLY A 272 41.10 -18.61 25.23
CA GLY A 272 40.22 -17.44 25.04
C GLY A 272 40.85 -16.38 24.14
N TYR A 273 42.16 -16.12 24.30
CA TYR A 273 42.91 -15.16 23.52
C TYR A 273 43.04 -15.59 22.05
N ASN A 274 43.41 -16.85 21.80
CA ASN A 274 43.49 -17.41 20.45
C ASN A 274 42.12 -17.41 19.73
N ARG A 275 41.04 -17.62 20.48
CA ARG A 275 39.67 -17.57 19.95
C ARG A 275 39.24 -16.17 19.53
N LEU A 276 39.60 -15.15 20.32
CA LEU A 276 39.19 -13.76 20.07
C LEU A 276 40.16 -13.00 19.16
N TYR A 277 41.41 -13.44 19.05
CA TYR A 277 42.46 -12.82 18.22
C TYR A 277 43.25 -13.88 17.40
N PRO A 278 42.61 -14.58 16.44
CA PRO A 278 43.22 -15.69 15.71
C PRO A 278 44.29 -15.27 14.67
N SER A 279 44.55 -13.98 14.48
CA SER A 279 45.36 -13.44 13.38
C SER A 279 46.57 -12.60 13.83
N ARG A 280 47.30 -13.07 14.85
CA ARG A 280 48.65 -12.57 15.17
C ARG A 280 49.70 -13.65 15.00
#